data_AF-A0A9D8XGB5-F1
#
_entry.id   AF-A0A9D8XGB5-F1
#
_cell.length_a   1.000
_cell.length_b   1.000
_cell.length_c   1.000
_cell.angle_alpha   90.00
_cell.angle_beta   90.00
_cell.angle_gamma   90.00
#
_symmetry.space_group_name_H-M   'P 1'
#
loop_
_entity.id
_entity.type
_entity.pdbx_description
1 polymer ?
#
loop_
_entity_poly.entity_id
_entity_poly.type
_entity_poly.pdbx_seq_one_letter_code
_entity_poly.pdbx_strand_id
1 'polypeptide(L)'
;MKKWRSPFKRLDTYIIGKYMGTFFFCLMLVMAIVVVFDYNEKFDKFQQHEAPVNAIIFDYFLNFIPYFSVKFSPFFIFIAVVYFTSKLAGNTEIIAMLSGGMSFSRLLRPYLFSAVVLAITVFFLSSYLIPPSNKVRLAFEDKYVRKVTKDYVRNVQMEIEPGVIIYIERFDDKRKIGYRFFMEEYDDQRLVSKTTAQRITMKEENKWTLQDYLTRDFDGMIEHITEGR
;
A
#
# COMPACT_ATOMS: atom_id res chain seq x y z
N MET A 1 -1.62 -52.38 4.95
CA MET A 1 -1.88 -51.00 4.47
C MET A 1 -1.77 -50.01 5.62
N LYS A 2 -0.71 -49.20 5.63
CA LYS A 2 -0.38 -48.26 6.71
C LYS A 2 -1.37 -47.08 6.64
N LYS A 3 -2.38 -47.05 7.52
CA LYS A 3 -3.33 -45.93 7.62
C LYS A 3 -2.54 -44.67 7.96
N TRP A 4 -2.41 -43.77 6.99
CA TRP A 4 -1.85 -42.44 7.17
C TRP A 4 -2.75 -41.71 8.18
N ARG A 5 -2.37 -41.71 9.45
CA ARG A 5 -3.06 -40.92 10.48
C ARG A 5 -2.74 -39.46 10.17
N SER A 6 -3.71 -38.70 9.65
CA SER A 6 -3.56 -37.27 9.48
C SER A 6 -3.17 -36.63 10.81
N PRO A 7 -2.25 -35.64 10.83
CA PRO A 7 -1.91 -34.92 12.06
C PRO A 7 -3.11 -34.15 12.64
N PHE A 8 -4.13 -33.90 11.81
CA PHE A 8 -5.40 -33.30 12.16
C PHE A 8 -6.40 -34.36 12.63
N LYS A 9 -6.93 -34.16 13.83
CA LYS A 9 -8.09 -34.89 14.37
C LYS A 9 -9.37 -34.18 13.90
N ARG A 10 -10.53 -34.86 13.98
CA ARG A 10 -11.84 -34.29 13.59
C ARG A 10 -12.13 -32.94 14.27
N LEU A 11 -11.74 -32.80 15.54
CA LEU A 11 -11.87 -31.54 16.29
C LEU A 11 -11.03 -30.41 15.69
N ASP A 12 -9.80 -30.70 15.23
CA ASP A 12 -8.95 -29.67 14.63
C ASP A 12 -9.57 -29.17 13.32
N THR A 13 -10.04 -30.07 12.45
CA THR A 13 -10.73 -29.72 11.20
C THR A 13 -12.01 -28.93 11.45
N TYR A 14 -12.76 -29.29 12.49
CA TYR A 14 -13.97 -28.56 12.88
C TYR A 14 -13.66 -27.13 13.32
N ILE A 15 -12.67 -26.94 14.19
CA ILE A 15 -12.24 -25.63 14.67
C ILE A 15 -11.71 -24.77 13.52
N ILE A 16 -10.83 -25.33 12.67
CA ILE A 16 -10.29 -24.64 11.50
C ILE A 16 -11.41 -24.24 10.53
N GLY A 17 -12.31 -25.17 10.21
CA GLY A 17 -13.40 -24.91 9.26
C GLY A 17 -14.36 -23.83 9.75
N LYS A 18 -14.72 -23.85 11.04
CA LYS A 18 -15.56 -22.80 11.62
C LYS A 18 -14.85 -21.46 11.67
N TYR A 19 -13.60 -21.43 12.10
CA TYR A 19 -12.81 -20.20 12.17
C TYR A 19 -12.61 -19.56 10.79
N MET A 20 -12.13 -20.31 9.80
CA MET A 20 -11.94 -19.81 8.43
C MET A 20 -13.27 -19.42 7.79
N GLY A 21 -14.34 -20.19 8.02
CA GLY A 21 -15.67 -19.86 7.54
C GLY A 21 -16.19 -18.54 8.11
N THR A 22 -16.06 -18.32 9.41
CA THR A 22 -16.41 -17.03 10.05
C THR A 22 -15.56 -15.88 9.48
N PHE A 23 -14.25 -16.08 9.32
CA PHE A 23 -13.37 -15.06 8.75
C PHE A 23 -13.81 -14.63 7.35
N PHE A 24 -13.96 -15.58 6.41
CA PHE A 24 -14.34 -15.25 5.04
C PHE A 24 -15.75 -14.70 4.95
N PHE A 25 -16.68 -15.18 5.77
CA PHE A 25 -18.05 -14.66 5.81
C PHE A 25 -18.09 -13.20 6.27
N CYS A 26 -17.44 -12.87 7.40
CA CYS A 26 -17.39 -11.51 7.89
C CYS A 26 -16.67 -10.58 6.92
N LEU A 27 -15.55 -11.04 6.34
CA LEU A 27 -14.81 -10.29 5.33
C LEU A 27 -15.67 -10.01 4.10
N MET A 28 -16.39 -11.01 3.58
CA MET A 28 -17.27 -10.87 2.42
C MET A 28 -18.38 -9.84 2.67
N LEU A 29 -19.04 -9.89 3.83
CA LEU A 29 -20.11 -8.95 4.17
C LEU A 29 -19.61 -7.50 4.18
N VAL A 30 -18.46 -7.26 4.82
CA VAL A 30 -17.92 -5.90 4.88
C VAL A 30 -17.36 -5.47 3.53
N MET A 31 -16.75 -6.37 2.77
CA MET A 31 -16.32 -6.06 1.40
C MET A 31 -17.48 -5.66 0.50
N ALA A 32 -18.66 -6.28 0.63
CA ALA A 32 -19.85 -5.88 -0.11
C ALA A 32 -20.24 -4.42 0.20
N ILE A 33 -20.23 -4.05 1.49
CA ILE A 33 -20.51 -2.68 1.93
C ILE A 33 -19.47 -1.71 1.35
N VAL A 34 -18.17 -2.01 1.48
CA VAL A 34 -17.08 -1.16 0.99
C VAL A 34 -17.17 -0.94 -0.52
N VAL A 35 -17.47 -1.98 -1.30
CA VAL A 35 -17.63 -1.87 -2.77
C VAL A 35 -18.78 -0.93 -3.13
N VAL A 36 -19.93 -1.05 -2.45
CA VAL A 36 -21.08 -0.18 -2.71
C VAL A 36 -20.78 1.28 -2.35
N PHE A 37 -20.11 1.52 -1.22
CA PHE A 37 -19.72 2.88 -0.85
C PHE A 37 -18.74 3.50 -1.84
N ASP A 38 -17.68 2.78 -2.20
CA ASP A 38 -16.66 3.26 -3.14
C ASP A 38 -17.23 3.50 -4.54
N TYR A 39 -18.14 2.63 -5.00
CA TYR A 39 -18.88 2.85 -6.23
C TYR A 39 -19.69 4.15 -6.20
N ASN A 40 -20.46 4.37 -5.14
CA ASN A 40 -21.31 5.55 -5.01
C ASN A 40 -20.48 6.84 -4.94
N GLU A 41 -19.35 6.85 -4.23
CA GLU A 41 -18.46 8.02 -4.14
C GLU A 41 -17.89 8.44 -5.51
N LYS A 42 -17.66 7.47 -6.40
CA LYS A 42 -17.04 7.68 -7.71
C LYS A 42 -18.04 7.68 -8.86
N PHE A 43 -19.32 7.43 -8.59
CA PHE A 43 -20.36 7.28 -9.61
C PHE A 43 -20.43 8.48 -10.55
N ASP A 44 -20.51 9.69 -10.00
CA ASP A 44 -20.58 10.93 -10.81
C ASP A 44 -19.34 11.09 -11.71
N LYS A 45 -18.16 10.71 -11.22
CA LYS A 45 -16.91 10.79 -11.97
C LYS A 45 -16.84 9.74 -13.08
N PHE A 46 -17.34 8.53 -12.83
CA PHE A 46 -17.44 7.48 -13.85
C PHE A 46 -18.40 7.86 -14.98
N GLN A 47 -19.52 8.51 -14.65
CA GLN A 47 -20.46 9.04 -15.63
C GLN A 47 -19.85 10.18 -16.44
N GLN A 48 -19.22 11.16 -15.78
CA GLN A 48 -18.60 12.31 -16.45
C GLN A 48 -17.45 11.95 -17.40
N HIS A 49 -16.72 10.86 -17.11
CA HIS A 49 -15.58 10.43 -17.93
C HIS A 49 -15.89 9.23 -18.84
N GLU A 50 -17.17 8.89 -19.02
CA GLU A 50 -17.65 7.80 -19.88
C GLU A 50 -16.87 6.48 -19.65
N ALA A 51 -16.64 6.15 -18.37
CA ALA A 51 -15.87 4.96 -18.02
C ALA A 51 -16.63 3.69 -18.45
N PRO A 52 -16.04 2.82 -19.29
CA PRO A 52 -16.73 1.62 -19.75
C PRO A 52 -16.98 0.67 -18.56
N VAL A 53 -18.21 0.16 -18.47
CA VAL A 53 -18.67 -0.73 -17.37
C VAL A 53 -17.73 -1.94 -17.20
N ASN A 54 -17.24 -2.50 -18.30
CA ASN A 54 -16.28 -3.61 -18.25
C ASN A 54 -14.97 -3.22 -17.55
N ALA A 55 -14.44 -2.03 -17.79
CA ALA A 55 -13.22 -1.57 -17.14
C ALA A 55 -13.47 -1.27 -15.65
N ILE A 56 -14.64 -0.74 -15.29
CA ILE A 56 -15.03 -0.55 -13.88
C ILE A 56 -15.03 -1.90 -13.13
N ILE A 57 -15.58 -2.96 -13.72
CA ILE A 57 -15.68 -4.26 -13.06
C ILE A 57 -14.32 -4.98 -13.04
N PHE A 58 -13.66 -5.12 -14.19
CA PHE A 58 -12.48 -5.96 -14.35
C PHE A 58 -11.16 -5.26 -14.05
N ASP A 59 -11.00 -3.99 -14.43
CA ASP A 59 -9.74 -3.27 -14.19
C ASP A 59 -9.73 -2.64 -12.80
N TYR A 60 -10.89 -2.19 -12.33
CA TYR A 60 -11.02 -1.52 -11.05
C TYR A 60 -11.46 -2.44 -9.91
N PHE A 61 -12.70 -2.96 -9.91
CA PHE A 61 -13.21 -3.71 -8.75
C PHE A 61 -12.50 -5.05 -8.50
N LEU A 62 -12.12 -5.78 -9.55
CA LEU A 62 -11.37 -7.03 -9.41
C LEU A 62 -10.01 -6.83 -8.72
N ASN A 63 -9.36 -5.68 -8.93
CA ASN A 63 -8.09 -5.31 -8.29
C ASN A 63 -8.31 -4.62 -6.93
N PHE A 64 -9.44 -3.92 -6.76
CA PHE A 64 -9.84 -3.26 -5.53
C PHE A 64 -10.13 -4.26 -4.40
N ILE A 65 -10.89 -5.32 -4.69
CA ILE A 65 -11.35 -6.29 -3.68
C ILE A 65 -10.17 -6.96 -2.96
N PRO A 66 -9.17 -7.56 -3.65
CA PRO A 66 -8.03 -8.19 -2.98
C PRO A 66 -7.22 -7.20 -2.13
N TYR A 67 -7.02 -5.98 -2.64
CA TYR A 67 -6.28 -4.94 -1.92
C TYR A 67 -6.94 -4.58 -0.60
N PHE A 68 -8.24 -4.26 -0.62
CA PHE A 68 -8.97 -3.90 0.59
C PHE A 68 -9.17 -5.10 1.51
N SER A 69 -9.37 -6.30 0.94
CA SER A 69 -9.46 -7.54 1.72
C SER A 69 -8.21 -7.77 2.57
N VAL A 70 -7.02 -7.61 2.00
CA VAL A 70 -5.75 -7.74 2.73
C VAL A 70 -5.60 -6.65 3.78
N LYS A 71 -5.94 -5.40 3.46
CA LYS A 71 -5.88 -4.30 4.43
C LYS A 71 -6.79 -4.52 5.64
N PHE A 72 -8.00 -5.03 5.42
CA PHE A 72 -8.95 -5.28 6.48
C PHE A 72 -8.72 -6.61 7.19
N SER A 73 -7.92 -7.51 6.61
CA SER A 73 -7.69 -8.86 7.14
C SER A 73 -7.32 -8.87 8.62
N PRO A 74 -6.38 -8.06 9.15
CA PRO A 74 -6.03 -8.10 10.57
C PRO A 74 -7.23 -7.88 11.51
N PHE A 75 -8.14 -6.96 11.16
CA PHE A 75 -9.35 -6.69 11.94
C PHE A 75 -10.33 -7.87 11.88
N PHE A 76 -10.56 -8.44 10.70
CA PHE A 76 -11.48 -9.57 10.54
C PHE A 76 -10.94 -10.88 11.10
N ILE A 77 -9.62 -11.11 11.02
CA ILE A 77 -8.95 -12.24 11.66
C ILE A 77 -9.20 -12.18 13.17
N PHE A 78 -9.03 -11.00 13.79
CA PHE A 78 -9.30 -10.80 15.21
C PHE A 78 -10.77 -11.03 15.57
N ILE A 79 -11.70 -10.39 14.86
CA ILE A 79 -13.15 -10.54 15.10
C ILE A 79 -13.57 -12.00 14.92
N ALA A 80 -13.08 -12.68 13.88
CA ALA A 80 -13.41 -14.07 13.63
C ALA A 80 -12.93 -15.00 14.75
N VAL A 81 -11.72 -14.80 15.29
CA VAL A 81 -11.21 -15.60 16.42
C VAL A 81 -12.10 -15.39 17.64
N VAL A 82 -12.40 -14.13 17.99
CA VAL A 82 -13.21 -13.79 19.17
C VAL A 82 -14.62 -14.35 19.04
N TYR A 83 -15.29 -14.09 17.91
CA TYR A 83 -16.65 -14.54 17.66
C TYR A 83 -16.76 -16.07 17.69
N PHE A 84 -15.88 -16.75 16.96
CA PHE A 84 -15.90 -18.20 16.89
C PHE A 84 -15.63 -18.84 18.27
N THR A 85 -14.64 -18.34 18.99
CA THR A 85 -14.31 -18.83 20.34
C THR A 85 -15.47 -18.58 21.31
N SER A 86 -16.11 -17.42 21.25
CA SER A 86 -17.31 -17.10 22.03
C SER A 86 -18.46 -18.07 21.71
N LYS A 87 -18.66 -18.41 20.44
CA LYS A 87 -19.67 -19.39 20.01
C LYS A 87 -19.41 -20.78 20.60
N LEU A 88 -18.16 -21.26 20.54
CA LEU A 88 -17.78 -22.55 21.13
C LEU A 88 -17.95 -22.55 22.65
N ALA A 89 -17.60 -21.44 23.31
CA ALA A 89 -17.76 -21.30 24.76
C ALA A 89 -19.25 -21.30 25.16
N GLY A 90 -20.07 -20.53 24.46
CA GLY A 90 -21.52 -20.43 24.71
C GLY A 90 -22.26 -21.75 24.47
N ASN A 91 -21.83 -22.55 23.50
CA ASN A 91 -22.34 -23.91 23.28
C ASN A 91 -21.76 -24.95 24.24
N THR A 92 -20.94 -24.55 25.23
CA THR A 92 -20.22 -25.42 26.16
C THR A 92 -19.23 -26.41 25.52
N GLU A 93 -18.90 -26.23 24.23
CA GLU A 93 -17.99 -27.12 23.49
C GLU A 93 -16.56 -27.04 24.05
N ILE A 94 -16.11 -25.84 24.46
CA ILE A 94 -14.78 -25.66 25.10
C ILE A 94 -14.72 -26.38 26.45
N ILE A 95 -15.76 -26.24 27.27
CA ILE A 95 -15.82 -26.87 28.60
C ILE A 95 -15.81 -28.38 28.44
N ALA A 96 -16.63 -28.93 27.53
CA ALA A 96 -16.68 -30.36 27.25
C ALA A 96 -15.32 -30.92 26.78
N MET A 97 -14.59 -30.19 25.94
CA MET A 97 -13.24 -30.60 25.50
C MET A 97 -12.24 -30.62 26.66
N LEU A 98 -12.22 -29.59 27.51
CA LEU A 98 -11.30 -29.49 28.65
C LEU A 98 -11.63 -30.54 29.73
N SER A 99 -12.90 -30.70 30.09
CA SER A 99 -13.38 -31.71 31.03
C SER A 99 -13.16 -33.14 30.52
N GLY A 100 -13.13 -33.34 29.20
CA GLY A 100 -12.76 -34.62 28.55
C GLY A 100 -11.26 -34.94 28.58
N GLY A 101 -10.44 -34.14 29.29
CA GLY A 101 -9.01 -34.36 29.43
C GLY A 101 -8.16 -33.76 28.32
N MET A 102 -8.72 -32.91 27.45
CA MET A 102 -7.92 -32.17 26.47
C MET A 102 -7.14 -31.04 27.16
N SER A 103 -5.83 -31.00 26.95
CA SER A 103 -5.02 -29.87 27.40
C SER A 103 -5.35 -28.60 26.63
N PHE A 104 -5.32 -27.46 27.32
CA PHE A 104 -5.53 -26.14 26.71
C PHE A 104 -4.54 -25.86 25.56
N SER A 105 -3.29 -26.29 25.70
CA SER A 105 -2.28 -26.16 24.63
C SER A 105 -2.61 -26.96 23.37
N ARG A 106 -3.32 -28.10 23.47
CA ARG A 106 -3.81 -28.85 22.31
C ARG A 106 -4.94 -28.11 21.60
N LEU A 107 -5.84 -27.49 22.37
CA LEU A 107 -6.94 -26.67 21.84
C LEU A 107 -6.43 -25.48 21.01
N LEU A 108 -5.28 -24.89 21.38
CA LEU A 108 -4.68 -23.76 20.66
C LEU A 108 -4.00 -24.13 19.33
N ARG A 109 -3.60 -25.39 19.12
CA ARG A 109 -2.90 -25.81 17.88
C ARG A 109 -3.68 -25.51 16.59
N PRO A 110 -4.99 -25.82 16.46
CA PRO A 110 -5.76 -25.46 15.28
C PRO A 110 -5.88 -23.94 15.04
N TYR A 111 -5.90 -23.14 16.11
CA TYR A 111 -5.87 -21.67 16.00
C TYR A 111 -4.54 -21.19 15.42
N LEU A 112 -3.42 -21.66 15.97
CA LEU A 112 -2.08 -21.33 15.47
C LEU A 112 -1.87 -21.77 14.02
N PHE A 113 -2.32 -22.97 13.67
CA PHE A 113 -2.23 -23.45 12.30
C PHE A 113 -3.01 -22.54 11.34
N SER A 114 -4.24 -22.18 11.71
CA SER A 114 -5.06 -21.27 10.88
C SER A 114 -4.42 -19.88 10.76
N ALA A 115 -3.86 -19.35 11.85
CA ALA A 115 -3.16 -18.07 11.84
C ALA A 115 -1.93 -18.09 10.91
N VAL A 116 -1.15 -19.17 10.91
CA VAL A 116 -0.01 -19.34 10.00
C VAL A 116 -0.47 -19.40 8.54
N VAL A 117 -1.53 -20.17 8.25
CA VAL A 117 -2.09 -20.25 6.89
C VAL A 117 -2.56 -18.88 6.41
N LEU A 118 -3.26 -18.13 7.26
CA LEU A 118 -3.71 -16.78 6.95
C LEU A 118 -2.54 -15.81 6.78
N ALA A 119 -1.52 -15.89 7.63
CA ALA A 119 -0.31 -15.06 7.53
C ALA A 119 0.43 -15.29 6.21
N ILE A 120 0.63 -16.55 5.81
CA ILE A 120 1.25 -16.90 4.53
C ILE A 120 0.40 -16.39 3.36
N THR A 121 -0.92 -16.54 3.43
CA THR A 121 -1.84 -16.06 2.40
C THR A 121 -1.77 -14.54 2.26
N VAL A 122 -1.88 -13.81 3.37
CA VAL A 122 -1.78 -12.35 3.40
C VAL A 122 -0.41 -11.88 2.91
N PHE A 123 0.67 -12.55 3.31
CA PHE A 123 2.03 -12.23 2.85
C PHE A 123 2.17 -12.41 1.34
N PHE A 124 1.69 -13.52 0.79
CA PHE A 124 1.76 -13.79 -0.65
C PHE A 124 0.94 -12.78 -1.45
N LEU A 125 -0.29 -12.49 -1.01
CA LEU A 125 -1.14 -11.48 -1.63
C LEU A 125 -0.50 -10.09 -1.57
N SER A 126 0.07 -9.72 -0.42
CA SER A 126 0.71 -8.41 -0.22
C SER A 126 1.96 -8.22 -1.07
N SER A 127 2.76 -9.27 -1.21
CA SER A 127 4.06 -9.18 -1.88
C SER A 127 3.95 -9.34 -3.40
N TYR A 128 3.06 -10.21 -3.89
CA TYR A 128 3.03 -10.59 -5.30
C TYR A 128 1.78 -10.12 -6.04
N LEU A 129 0.60 -10.17 -5.41
CA LEU A 129 -0.66 -9.85 -6.10
C LEU A 129 -0.98 -8.36 -6.04
N ILE A 130 -0.83 -7.74 -4.87
CA ILE A 130 -1.22 -6.35 -4.63
C ILE A 130 -0.42 -5.34 -5.46
N PRO A 131 0.91 -5.43 -5.59
CA PRO A 131 1.67 -4.42 -6.34
C PRO A 131 1.24 -4.29 -7.82
N PRO A 132 1.13 -5.38 -8.62
CA PRO A 132 0.66 -5.26 -10.00
C PRO A 132 -0.84 -4.86 -10.07
N SER A 133 -1.70 -5.42 -9.20
CA SER A 133 -3.12 -5.05 -9.16
C SER A 133 -3.34 -3.57 -8.86
N ASN A 134 -2.55 -3.00 -7.94
CA ASN A 134 -2.64 -1.58 -7.62
C ASN A 134 -2.18 -0.70 -8.79
N LYS A 135 -1.19 -1.11 -9.59
CA LYS A 135 -0.79 -0.35 -10.78
C LYS A 135 -1.95 -0.23 -11.76
N VAL A 136 -2.67 -1.32 -12.01
CA VAL A 136 -3.85 -1.32 -12.89
C VAL A 136 -4.96 -0.44 -12.31
N ARG A 137 -5.26 -0.59 -11.02
CA ARG A 137 -6.29 0.22 -10.34
C ARG A 137 -5.95 1.71 -10.33
N LEU A 138 -4.70 2.06 -10.04
CA LEU A 138 -4.23 3.45 -10.02
C LEU A 138 -4.29 4.06 -11.42
N ALA A 139 -3.85 3.33 -12.45
CA ALA A 139 -3.96 3.78 -13.83
C ALA A 139 -5.44 4.02 -14.24
N PHE A 140 -6.36 3.18 -13.76
CA PHE A 140 -7.79 3.40 -13.94
C PHE A 140 -8.29 4.66 -13.22
N GLU A 141 -7.93 4.85 -11.94
CA GLU A 141 -8.29 6.06 -11.19
C GLU A 141 -7.71 7.32 -11.84
N ASP A 142 -6.48 7.30 -12.33
CA ASP A 142 -5.85 8.46 -12.96
C ASP A 142 -6.56 8.85 -14.26
N LYS A 143 -7.05 7.86 -15.02
CA LYS A 143 -7.77 8.07 -16.28
C LYS A 143 -9.21 8.54 -16.08
N TYR A 144 -9.95 7.95 -15.14
CA TYR A 144 -11.41 8.11 -15.03
C TYR A 144 -11.90 8.80 -13.76
N VAL A 145 -11.04 9.00 -12.75
CA VAL A 145 -11.43 9.58 -11.45
C VAL A 145 -10.69 10.88 -11.15
N ARG A 146 -9.37 10.93 -11.36
CA ARG A 146 -8.53 12.05 -10.92
C ARG A 146 -8.04 12.96 -12.06
N LYS A 147 -8.12 12.50 -13.31
CA LYS A 147 -7.59 13.19 -14.51
C LYS A 147 -6.22 13.82 -14.24
N VAL A 148 -5.33 13.07 -13.61
CA VAL A 148 -3.93 13.48 -13.40
C VAL A 148 -3.13 13.02 -14.62
N THR A 149 -3.50 13.50 -15.81
CA THR A 149 -2.62 13.48 -16.98
C THR A 149 -1.62 14.63 -16.90
N LYS A 150 -1.00 14.81 -15.73
CA LYS A 150 0.18 15.65 -15.65
C LYS A 150 1.35 14.69 -15.68
N ASP A 151 1.95 14.51 -16.85
CA ASP A 151 3.28 13.89 -17.03
C ASP A 151 4.40 14.70 -16.33
N TYR A 152 4.01 15.57 -15.40
CA TYR A 152 4.88 16.44 -14.67
C TYR A 152 4.39 16.57 -13.24
N VAL A 153 5.35 16.60 -12.32
CA VAL A 153 5.12 16.98 -10.92
C VAL A 153 5.43 18.47 -10.78
N ARG A 154 4.76 19.13 -9.84
CA ARG A 154 5.01 20.56 -9.53
C ARG A 154 5.42 20.72 -8.08
N ASN A 155 6.24 21.74 -7.82
CA ASN A 155 6.67 22.16 -6.49
C ASN A 155 7.26 21.00 -5.68
N VAL A 156 8.18 20.26 -6.30
CA VAL A 156 8.87 19.16 -5.63
C VAL A 156 9.97 19.74 -4.77
N GLN A 157 9.91 19.48 -3.47
CA GLN A 157 10.97 19.80 -2.53
C GLN A 157 11.43 18.51 -1.86
N MET A 158 12.73 18.27 -1.84
CA MET A 158 13.31 17.05 -1.29
C MET A 158 14.64 17.37 -0.60
N GLU A 159 14.90 16.71 0.52
CA GLU A 159 16.23 16.68 1.13
C GLU A 159 16.96 15.46 0.58
N ILE A 160 18.10 15.67 -0.10
CA ILE A 160 18.86 14.59 -0.75
C ILE A 160 19.98 14.05 0.14
N GLU A 161 20.53 14.92 0.97
CA GLU A 161 21.55 14.63 1.99
C GLU A 161 21.24 15.52 3.21
N PRO A 162 21.68 15.16 4.42
CA PRO A 162 21.46 15.99 5.60
C PRO A 162 21.94 17.43 5.36
N GLY A 163 21.01 18.39 5.36
CA GLY A 163 21.30 19.80 5.09
C GLY A 163 21.34 20.20 3.61
N VAL A 164 21.12 19.29 2.66
CA VAL A 164 21.06 19.60 1.22
C VAL A 164 19.63 19.45 0.70
N ILE A 165 19.01 20.58 0.39
CA ILE A 165 17.62 20.67 -0.05
C ILE A 165 17.58 21.03 -1.53
N ILE A 166 16.85 20.25 -2.31
CA ILE A 166 16.53 20.56 -3.70
C ILE A 166 15.07 20.98 -3.85
N TYR A 167 14.83 21.86 -4.81
CA TYR A 167 13.52 22.24 -5.25
C TYR A 167 13.44 22.27 -6.77
N ILE A 168 12.35 21.73 -7.31
CA ILE A 168 12.01 21.79 -8.73
C ILE A 168 10.56 22.27 -8.86
N GLU A 169 10.35 23.42 -9.48
CA GLU A 169 8.98 23.93 -9.64
C GLU A 169 8.14 23.04 -10.57
N ARG A 170 8.74 22.54 -11.64
CA ARG A 170 8.07 21.61 -12.56
C ARG A 170 9.07 20.62 -13.11
N PHE A 171 8.82 19.34 -12.89
CA PHE A 171 9.61 18.25 -13.47
C PHE A 171 8.75 17.43 -14.41
N ASP A 172 9.11 17.36 -15.68
CA ASP A 172 8.47 16.54 -16.72
C ASP A 172 9.11 15.15 -16.77
N ASP A 173 8.34 14.13 -16.42
CA ASP A 173 8.84 12.76 -16.30
C ASP A 173 9.08 12.09 -17.67
N LYS A 174 8.35 12.50 -18.71
CA LYS A 174 8.54 11.97 -20.07
C LYS A 174 9.82 12.50 -20.71
N ARG A 175 10.09 13.80 -20.54
CA ARG A 175 11.25 14.46 -21.12
C ARG A 175 12.48 14.40 -20.21
N LYS A 176 12.29 14.05 -18.94
CA LYS A 176 13.32 14.10 -17.88
C LYS A 176 13.96 15.49 -17.75
N ILE A 177 13.11 16.52 -17.81
CA ILE A 177 13.50 17.94 -17.74
C ILE A 177 12.79 18.60 -16.56
N GLY A 178 13.56 19.27 -15.70
CA GLY A 178 13.08 20.16 -14.66
C GLY A 178 13.24 21.63 -15.04
N TYR A 179 12.34 22.47 -14.53
CA TYR A 179 12.35 23.92 -14.70
C TYR A 179 12.37 24.62 -13.35
N ARG A 180 13.09 25.75 -13.28
CA ARG A 180 13.26 26.56 -12.05
C ARG A 180 13.73 25.67 -10.90
N PHE A 181 14.93 25.15 -11.08
CA PHE A 181 15.64 24.35 -10.10
C PHE A 181 16.36 25.26 -9.12
N PHE A 182 16.34 24.91 -7.83
CA PHE A 182 17.36 25.37 -6.91
C PHE A 182 17.82 24.25 -5.97
N MET A 183 19.05 24.36 -5.52
CA MET A 183 19.68 23.53 -4.51
C MET A 183 20.24 24.46 -3.45
N GLU A 184 19.94 24.17 -2.20
CA GLU A 184 20.40 24.91 -1.02
C GLU A 184 21.15 23.95 -0.12
N GLU A 185 22.38 24.31 0.24
CA GLU A 185 23.21 23.58 1.18
C GLU A 185 23.27 24.36 2.50
N TYR A 186 23.02 23.66 3.59
CA TYR A 186 23.00 24.20 4.95
C TYR A 186 24.03 23.50 5.83
N ASP A 187 24.83 24.29 6.54
CA ASP A 187 25.73 23.85 7.61
C ASP A 187 25.22 24.41 8.94
N ASP A 188 24.83 23.55 9.88
CA ASP A 188 24.29 23.92 11.20
C ASP A 188 23.28 25.10 11.17
N GLN A 189 22.31 25.02 10.26
CA GLN A 189 21.24 26.00 10.00
C GLN A 189 21.66 27.28 9.24
N ARG A 190 22.90 27.38 8.78
CA ARG A 190 23.38 28.48 7.92
C ARG A 190 23.42 28.04 6.46
N LEU A 191 22.86 28.84 5.57
CA LEU A 191 22.95 28.62 4.14
C LEU A 191 24.40 28.88 3.68
N VAL A 192 25.09 27.84 3.20
CA VAL A 192 26.49 27.91 2.75
C VAL A 192 26.60 28.02 1.23
N SER A 193 25.69 27.39 0.49
CA SER A 193 25.65 27.49 -0.96
C SER A 193 24.21 27.46 -1.48
N LYS A 194 23.96 28.23 -2.53
CA LYS A 194 22.70 28.21 -3.27
C LYS A 194 22.97 28.15 -4.76
N THR A 195 22.64 27.03 -5.37
CA THR A 195 22.67 26.85 -6.82
C THR A 195 21.27 27.00 -7.39
N THR A 196 21.10 27.85 -8.39
CA THR A 196 19.85 28.05 -9.12
C THR A 196 20.05 27.75 -10.59
N ALA A 197 19.07 27.14 -11.26
CA ALA A 197 19.12 26.91 -12.70
C ALA A 197 17.75 27.03 -13.34
N GLN A 198 17.70 27.60 -14.55
CA GLN A 198 16.44 27.70 -15.30
C GLN A 198 15.97 26.33 -15.78
N ARG A 199 16.91 25.48 -16.22
CA ARG A 199 16.63 24.14 -16.73
C ARG A 199 17.61 23.12 -16.17
N ILE A 200 17.09 21.98 -15.74
CA ILE A 200 17.87 20.81 -15.36
C ILE A 200 17.43 19.63 -16.23
N THR A 201 18.36 18.87 -16.80
CA THR A 201 18.06 17.72 -17.68
C THR A 201 18.81 16.49 -17.21
N MET A 202 18.11 15.37 -17.07
CA MET A 202 18.73 14.09 -16.76
C MET A 202 19.20 13.43 -18.06
N LYS A 203 20.51 13.25 -18.25
CA LYS A 203 21.08 12.61 -19.45
C LYS A 203 21.24 11.10 -19.29
N GLU A 204 21.62 10.65 -18.09
CA GLU A 204 21.76 9.25 -17.70
C GLU A 204 21.21 9.08 -16.28
N GLU A 205 21.02 7.84 -15.81
CA GLU A 205 20.67 7.59 -14.41
C GLU A 205 21.66 8.31 -13.48
N ASN A 206 21.13 9.16 -12.60
CA ASN A 206 21.88 9.98 -11.64
C ASN A 206 22.86 11.00 -12.23
N LYS A 207 22.82 11.29 -13.54
CA LYS A 207 23.60 12.38 -14.15
C LYS A 207 22.72 13.49 -14.65
N TRP A 208 22.86 14.64 -13.99
CA TRP A 208 22.09 15.85 -14.26
C TRP A 208 22.97 16.91 -14.90
N THR A 209 22.44 17.57 -15.93
CA THR A 209 23.05 18.76 -16.53
C THR A 209 22.18 19.96 -16.18
N LEU A 210 22.78 20.93 -15.49
CA LEU A 210 22.16 22.22 -15.24
C LEU A 210 22.47 23.14 -16.43
N GLN A 211 21.52 23.99 -16.78
CA GLN A 211 21.66 24.98 -17.83
C GLN A 211 21.16 26.32 -17.34
N ASP A 212 21.88 27.37 -17.75
CA ASP A 212 21.72 28.72 -17.24
C ASP A 212 21.71 28.69 -15.69
N TYR A 213 22.80 28.16 -15.12
CA TYR A 213 22.96 28.01 -13.68
C TYR A 213 23.75 29.16 -13.08
N LEU A 214 23.39 29.49 -11.86
CA LEU A 214 24.06 30.47 -11.02
C LEU A 214 24.22 29.87 -9.63
N THR A 215 25.47 29.70 -9.21
CA THR A 215 25.85 29.23 -7.88
C THR A 215 26.34 30.42 -7.07
N ARG A 216 25.81 30.56 -5.85
CA ARG A 216 26.23 31.54 -4.85
C ARG A 216 26.77 30.80 -3.65
N ASP A 217 28.05 30.98 -3.38
CA ASP A 217 28.68 30.48 -2.17
C ASP A 217 28.81 31.62 -1.16
N PHE A 218 28.39 31.37 0.08
CA PHE A 218 28.31 32.36 1.14
C PHE A 218 29.44 32.15 2.14
N ASP A 219 30.43 33.04 2.13
CA ASP A 219 31.49 33.13 3.15
C ASP A 219 31.19 34.33 4.06
N GLY A 220 30.27 34.15 4.99
CA GLY A 220 29.79 35.19 5.88
C GLY A 220 29.00 36.29 5.14
N MET A 221 29.59 37.47 4.97
CA MET A 221 29.00 38.61 4.24
C MET A 221 29.50 38.70 2.79
N ILE A 222 30.42 37.84 2.39
CA ILE A 222 31.01 37.82 1.05
C ILE A 222 30.30 36.74 0.24
N GLU A 223 29.83 37.12 -0.95
CA GLU A 223 29.21 36.19 -1.91
C GLU A 223 30.16 35.94 -3.08
N HIS A 224 30.45 34.67 -3.35
CA HIS A 224 31.13 34.24 -4.55
C HIS A 224 30.09 33.73 -5.56
N ILE A 225 30.03 34.37 -6.73
CA ILE A 225 29.07 34.03 -7.77
C ILE A 225 29.80 33.34 -8.92
N THR A 226 29.35 32.12 -9.24
CA THR A 226 29.78 31.38 -10.43
C THR A 226 28.58 31.17 -11.34
N GLU A 227 28.71 31.53 -12.61
CA GLU A 227 27.67 31.34 -13.63
C GLU A 227 28.15 30.42 -14.75
N GLY A 228 27.22 29.63 -15.29
CA GLY A 228 27.47 28.79 -16.45
C GLY A 228 26.23 28.61 -17.30
N ARG A 229 26.42 28.56 -18.63
CA ARG A 229 25.36 28.37 -19.62
C ARG A 229 25.08 26.89 -19.86
#